data_AF-A0A496LBC1-F1
#
_entry.id   AF-A0A496LBC1-F1
#
_cell.length_a   1.000
_cell.length_b   1.000
_cell.length_c   1.000
_cell.angle_alpha   90.00
_cell.angle_beta   90.00
_cell.angle_gamma   90.00
#
_symmetry.space_group_name_H-M   'P 1'
#
loop_
_entity.id
_entity.type
_entity.pdbx_description
1 polymer ?
#
loop_
_entity_poly.entity_id
_entity_poly.type
_entity_poly.pdbx_seq_one_letter_code
_entity_poly.pdbx_strand_id
1 'polypeptide(L)' 'MNILITGSYGQLGSEIRSLCTKKAKQHHFIFTDVDTLD' A
#
# COMPACT_ATOMS: atom_id res chain seq x y z
N MET A 1 11.77 -0.14 -8.30
CA MET A 1 11.12 1.14 -7.93
C MET A 1 10.43 0.95 -6.60
N ASN A 2 10.63 1.87 -5.65
CA ASN A 2 9.92 1.88 -4.38
C ASN A 2 8.67 2.77 -4.51
N ILE A 3 7.52 2.28 -4.04
CA ILE A 3 6.23 2.98 -4.10
C ILE A 3 5.65 3.04 -2.69
N LEU A 4 5.48 4.24 -2.16
CA LEU A 4 4.84 4.49 -0.86
C LEU A 4 3.36 4.82 -1.09
N ILE A 5 2.49 4.16 -0.34
CA ILE A 5 1.03 4.36 -0.37
C ILE A 5 0.59 4.74 1.05
N THR A 6 0.09 5.96 1.19
CA THR A 6 -0.49 6.50 2.43
C THR A 6 -2.02 6.32 2.42
N GLY A 7 -2.68 6.31 3.58
CA GLY A 7 -4.12 6.04 3.67
C GLY A 7 -4.49 4.61 3.29
N SER A 8 -3.56 3.66 3.51
CA SER A 8 -3.65 2.30 2.97
C SER A 8 -4.69 1.39 3.63
N TYR A 9 -5.31 1.81 4.74
CA TYR A 9 -6.33 1.02 5.45
C TYR A 9 -7.76 1.54 5.28
N GLY A 10 -7.96 2.67 4.59
CA GLY A 10 -9.28 3.09 4.13
C GLY A 10 -9.86 2.15 3.05
N GLN A 11 -11.13 2.36 2.68
CA GLN A 11 -11.83 1.52 1.68
C GLN A 11 -11.03 1.39 0.37
N LEU A 12 -10.60 2.52 -0.21
CA LEU A 12 -9.78 2.53 -1.43
C LEU A 12 -8.37 1.99 -1.22
N GLY A 13 -7.75 2.30 -0.07
CA GLY A 13 -6.40 1.82 0.26
C GLY A 13 -6.32 0.30 0.32
N SER A 14 -7.35 -0.34 0.87
CA SER A 14 -7.46 -1.80 0.97
C SER A 14 -7.54 -2.47 -0.41
N GLU A 15 -8.30 -1.91 -1.34
CA GLU A 15 -8.40 -2.38 -2.72
C GLU A 15 -7.07 -2.19 -3.48
N ILE A 16 -6.43 -1.03 -3.32
CA ILE A 16 -5.11 -0.77 -3.89
C ILE A 16 -4.09 -1.78 -3.38
N ARG A 17 -4.07 -2.08 -2.07
CA ARG A 17 -3.18 -3.08 -1.48
C ARG A 17 -3.41 -4.48 -2.06
N SER A 18 -4.67 -4.88 -2.27
CA SER A 18 -5.04 -6.14 -2.91
C SER A 18 -4.54 -6.21 -4.38
N LEU A 19 -4.62 -5.10 -5.10
CA LEU A 19 -4.16 -5.02 -6.49
C LEU A 19 -2.63 -5.00 -6.61
N CYS A 20 -1.96 -4.31 -5.69
CA CYS A 20 -0.50 -4.18 -5.62
C CYS A 20 0.18 -5.48 -5.20
N THR A 21 -0.41 -6.27 -4.29
CA THR A 21 0.13 -7.58 -3.88
C THR A 21 0.19 -8.56 -5.06
N LYS A 22 -0.75 -8.48 -6.01
CA LYS A 22 -0.68 -9.24 -7.27
C LYS A 22 0.48 -8.83 -8.18
N LYS A 23 1.01 -7.60 -8.03
CA LYS A 23 2.12 -7.03 -8.80
C LYS A 23 3.43 -6.92 -8.01
N ALA A 24 3.50 -7.49 -6.81
CA ALA A 24 4.62 -7.32 -5.88
C ALA A 24 5.99 -7.82 -6.41
N LYS A 25 6.01 -8.66 -7.45
CA LYS A 25 7.26 -9.11 -8.08
C LYS A 25 7.95 -8.03 -8.94
N GLN A 26 7.24 -6.96 -9.32
CA GLN A 26 7.75 -5.91 -10.22
C GLN A 26 8.13 -4.63 -9.47
N HIS A 27 7.50 -4.38 -8.33
CA HIS A 27 7.68 -3.16 -7.54
C HIS A 27 7.66 -3.47 -6.06
N HIS A 28 8.43 -2.71 -5.29
CA HIS A 28 8.43 -2.79 -3.84
C HIS A 28 7.45 -1.76 -3.29
N PHE A 29 6.37 -2.24 -2.67
CA PHE A 29 5.30 -1.41 -2.13
C PHE A 29 5.42 -1.28 -0.62
N ILE A 30 5.34 -0.05 -0.12
CA ILE A 30 5.31 0.28 1.30
C ILE A 30 3.95 0.92 1.57
N PHE A 31 3.24 0.39 2.56
CA PHE A 31 1.88 0.82 2.90
C PHE A 31 1.90 1.40 4.30
N THR A 32 1.34 2.60 4.46
CA THR A 32 1.22 3.27 5.74
C THR A 32 -0.12 3.99 5.83
N ASP A 33 -0.55 4.26 7.04
CA ASP A 33 -1.71 5.08 7.35
C ASP A 33 -1.46 5.81 8.68
N VAL A 34 -2.35 6.72 9.06
CA VAL A 34 -2.19 7.58 10.25
C VAL A 34 -2.06 6.78 11.55
N ASP A 35 -2.73 5.62 11.62
CA ASP A 35 -2.71 4.69 12.75
C ASP A 35 -1.49 3.78 12.79
N THR A 36 -0.66 3.79 11.73
CA THR A 36 0.61 3.03 11.66
C THR A 36 1.83 3.93 11.45
N LEU A 37 1.64 5.24 11.57
CA LEU A 37 2.71 6.22 11.55
C LEU A 37 3.11 6.49 13.02
N ASP A 38 4.25 5.95 13.45
CA ASP A 38 4.85 6.28 14.76
C ASP A 38 5.19 7.78 14.86
#